data_AF-A0A7X3U026-F1
#
_entry.id   AF-A0A7X3U026-F1
#
_cell.length_a   1.000
_cell.length_b   1.000
_cell.length_c   1.000
_cell.angle_alpha   90.00
_cell.angle_beta   90.00
_cell.angle_gamma   90.00
#
_symmetry.space_group_name_H-M   'P 1'
#
loop_
_entity.id
_entity.type
_entity.pdbx_description
1 polymer ?
#
loop_
_entity_poly.entity_id
_entity_poly.type
_entity_poly.pdbx_seq_one_letter_code
_entity_poly.pdbx_strand_id
1 'polypeptide(L)' 'MMRAASSHGLSKVLMVSAAAVLAVAGVPSGAAAQADHEVTFTKDIAPILQRSCESCHRPRGGAPMNRRS' A
#
# COMPACT_ATOMS: atom_id res chain seq x y z
N MET A 1 35.43 52.58 -8.47
CA MET A 1 33.98 52.83 -8.27
C MET A 1 33.26 51.56 -8.75
N MET A 2 32.98 50.63 -7.84
CA MET A 2 32.40 49.32 -8.14
C MET A 2 30.98 49.46 -8.71
N ARG A 3 30.73 48.92 -9.91
CA ARG A 3 29.37 48.72 -10.42
C ARG A 3 28.71 47.63 -9.57
N ALA A 4 27.66 47.99 -8.84
CA ALA A 4 26.84 47.08 -8.07
C ALA A 4 26.30 45.97 -8.98
N ALA A 5 26.74 44.73 -8.76
CA ALA A 5 26.19 43.57 -9.43
C ALA A 5 24.69 43.44 -9.06
N SER A 6 23.84 43.30 -10.08
CA SER A 6 22.38 43.31 -9.97
C SER A 6 21.89 42.29 -8.92
N SER A 7 21.27 42.79 -7.85
CA SER A 7 20.66 42.03 -6.74
C SER A 7 19.61 41.00 -7.19
N HIS A 8 19.10 41.18 -8.41
CA HIS A 8 18.18 40.26 -9.09
C HIS A 8 18.84 38.94 -9.51
N GLY A 9 20.16 38.95 -9.74
CA GLY A 9 20.92 37.74 -10.07
C GLY A 9 21.11 36.84 -8.85
N LEU A 10 21.46 37.43 -7.70
CA LEU A 10 21.70 36.69 -6.47
C LEU A 10 20.42 36.03 -5.93
N SER A 11 19.28 36.74 -6.01
CA SER A 11 17.98 36.20 -5.57
C SER A 11 17.50 35.01 -6.42
N LYS A 12 17.75 35.05 -7.75
CA LYS A 12 17.40 33.94 -8.65
C LYS A 12 18.29 32.72 -8.42
N VAL A 13 19.58 32.92 -8.19
CA VAL A 13 20.52 31.82 -7.89
C VAL A 13 20.15 31.14 -6.57
N LEU A 14 19.77 31.91 -5.54
CA LEU A 14 19.30 31.38 -4.26
C LEU A 14 18.00 30.56 -4.37
N MET A 15 17.06 30.98 -5.21
CA MET A 15 15.83 30.21 -5.43
C MET A 15 16.07 28.92 -6.20
N VAL A 16 16.93 28.94 -7.23
CA VAL A 16 17.27 27.74 -8.01
C VAL A 16 18.02 26.72 -7.16
N SER A 17 18.94 27.16 -6.30
CA SER A 17 19.65 26.26 -5.39
C SER A 17 18.73 25.64 -4.34
N ALA A 18 17.78 26.40 -3.77
CA ALA A 18 16.80 25.87 -2.83
C ALA A 18 15.92 24.78 -3.45
N ALA A 19 15.46 24.96 -4.69
CA ALA A 19 14.69 23.97 -5.43
C ALA A 19 15.51 22.70 -5.75
N ALA A 20 16.81 22.85 -6.06
CA ALA A 20 17.70 21.72 -6.31
C ALA A 20 17.96 20.88 -5.04
N VAL A 21 18.06 21.50 -3.86
CA VAL A 21 18.22 20.77 -2.59
C VAL A 21 16.97 19.95 -2.26
N LEU A 22 15.78 20.47 -2.51
CA LEU A 22 14.51 19.75 -2.33
C LEU A 22 14.37 18.53 -3.27
N ALA A 23 14.96 18.59 -4.47
CA ALA A 23 14.92 17.48 -5.43
C ALA A 23 15.85 16.31 -5.05
N VAL A 24 16.94 16.57 -4.32
CA VAL A 24 17.93 15.54 -3.90
C VAL A 24 17.55 14.91 -2.56
N ALA A 25 16.78 15.61 -1.72
CA ALA A 25 16.18 15.06 -0.52
C ALA A 25 15.02 14.14 -0.91
N GLY A 26 15.36 12.95 -1.43
CA GLY A 26 14.43 11.96 -1.95
C GLY A 26 13.17 11.87 -1.09
N VAL A 27 12.06 12.36 -1.64
CA VAL A 27 10.75 12.14 -1.03
C VAL A 27 10.58 10.63 -0.98
N PRO A 28 10.36 10.01 0.20
CA PRO A 28 10.05 8.60 0.23
C PRO A 28 8.80 8.42 -0.64
N SER A 29 8.97 7.81 -1.80
CA SER A 29 7.85 7.33 -2.60
C SER A 29 7.14 6.35 -1.69
N GLY A 30 5.98 6.75 -1.18
CA GLY A 30 5.22 5.97 -0.22
C GLY A 30 5.16 4.54 -0.74
N ALA A 31 5.79 3.61 -0.02
CA ALA A 31 5.59 2.21 -0.29
C ALA A 31 4.08 1.99 -0.15
N ALA A 32 3.41 1.74 -1.27
CA ALA A 32 2.02 1.35 -1.22
C ALA A 32 1.99 0.10 -0.33
N ALA A 33 1.45 0.24 0.87
CA ALA A 33 1.24 -0.90 1.75
C ALA A 33 0.41 -1.87 0.92
N GLN A 34 1.01 -2.99 0.53
CA GLN A 34 0.27 -4.08 -0.06
C GLN A 34 -0.72 -4.47 1.04
N ALA A 35 -2.00 -4.13 0.84
CA ALA A 35 -3.02 -4.42 1.82
C ALA A 35 -2.93 -5.91 2.10
N ASP A 36 -2.42 -6.26 3.29
CA ASP A 36 -2.43 -7.62 3.78
C ASP A 36 -3.91 -7.92 3.95
N HIS A 37 -4.54 -8.47 2.91
CA HIS A 37 -5.93 -8.82 2.96
C HIS A 37 -6.01 -10.01 3.90
N GLU A 38 -6.30 -9.70 5.16
CA GLU A 38 -6.40 -10.68 6.22
C GLU A 38 -7.35 -11.79 5.76
N VAL A 39 -6.79 -12.97 5.59
CA VAL A 39 -7.56 -14.15 5.20
C VAL A 39 -8.25 -14.67 6.43
N THR A 40 -9.58 -14.66 6.41
CA THR A 40 -10.39 -15.16 7.52
C THR A 40 -11.15 -16.41 7.11
N PHE A 41 -11.34 -17.32 8.07
CA PHE A 41 -12.06 -18.56 7.80
C PHE A 41 -13.47 -18.30 7.27
N THR A 42 -14.21 -17.39 7.90
CA THR A 42 -15.61 -17.12 7.54
C THR A 42 -15.76 -16.48 6.16
N LYS A 43 -14.91 -15.51 5.82
CA LYS A 43 -15.02 -14.78 4.56
C LYS A 43 -14.46 -15.56 3.37
N ASP A 44 -13.30 -16.19 3.57
CA ASP A 44 -12.49 -16.66 2.44
C ASP A 44 -12.52 -18.18 2.29
N ILE A 45 -12.55 -18.92 3.40
CA ILE A 45 -12.40 -20.40 3.39
C ILE A 45 -13.75 -21.12 3.44
N ALA A 46 -14.66 -20.71 4.32
CA ALA A 46 -15.93 -21.38 4.54
C ALA A 46 -16.77 -21.48 3.25
N PRO A 47 -16.90 -20.45 2.39
CA PRO A 47 -17.65 -20.57 1.15
C PRO A 47 -17.05 -21.59 0.16
N ILE A 48 -15.73 -21.80 0.19
CA ILE A 48 -15.05 -22.81 -0.63
C ILE A 48 -15.44 -24.20 -0.18
N LEU A 49 -15.34 -24.47 1.12
CA LEU A 49 -15.67 -25.77 1.68
C LEU A 49 -17.17 -26.08 1.54
N GLN A 50 -18.03 -25.08 1.69
CA GLN A 50 -19.48 -25.23 1.46
C GLN A 50 -19.78 -25.66 0.03
N ARG A 51 -19.31 -24.91 -0.99
CA ARG A 51 -19.65 -25.24 -2.38
C ARG A 51 -19.03 -26.54 -2.89
N SER A 52 -17.80 -26.85 -2.47
CA SER A 52 -17.03 -27.96 -3.05
C SER A 52 -17.19 -29.27 -2.28
N CYS A 53 -17.41 -29.21 -0.96
CA CYS A 53 -17.30 -30.39 -0.11
C CYS A 53 -18.62 -30.71 0.60
N GLU A 54 -19.46 -29.72 0.91
CA GLU A 54 -20.69 -29.96 1.69
C GLU A 54 -21.71 -30.81 0.96
N SER A 55 -21.73 -30.81 -0.37
CA SER A 55 -22.66 -31.66 -1.14
C SER A 55 -22.58 -33.13 -0.74
N CYS A 56 -21.36 -33.61 -0.43
CA CYS A 56 -21.08 -34.97 0.05
C CYS A 56 -20.90 -35.03 1.58
N HIS A 57 -20.23 -34.05 2.18
CA HIS A 57 -19.87 -34.02 3.60
C HIS A 57 -20.90 -33.29 4.47
N ARG A 58 -22.14 -33.75 4.39
CA ARG A 58 -23.32 -33.12 5.01
C ARG A 58 -23.51 -33.54 6.46
N PRO A 59 -24.18 -32.70 7.28
CA PRO A 59 -24.76 -33.14 8.54
C PRO A 59 -25.67 -34.35 8.31
N ARG A 60 -25.52 -35.39 9.12
CA ARG A 60 -26.21 -36.70 9.01
C ARG A 60 -25.84 -37.55 7.78
N GLY A 61 -24.84 -37.12 7.00
CA GLY A 61 -24.15 -37.98 6.03
C GLY A 61 -23.00 -38.76 6.70
N GLY A 62 -22.39 -39.70 5.97
CA GLY A 62 -21.31 -40.57 6.50
C GLY A 62 -20.01 -39.86 6.88
N ALA A 63 -19.86 -38.57 6.56
CA ALA A 63 -18.67 -37.79 6.87
C ALA A 63 -19.02 -36.30 7.03
N PRO A 64 -19.59 -35.86 8.16
CA PRO A 64 -19.92 -34.46 8.36
C PRO A 64 -18.66 -33.61 8.53
N MET A 65 -18.59 -32.46 7.85
CA MET A 65 -17.54 -31.48 8.09
C MET A 65 -17.76 -30.73 9.41
N ASN A 66 -16.66 -30.40 10.10
CA ASN A 66 -16.67 -29.51 11.26
C ASN A 66 -16.67 -28.04 10.81
N ARG A 67 -17.82 -27.38 10.89
CA ARG A 67 -17.95 -25.94 10.67
C ARG A 67 -17.46 -25.21 11.91
N ARG A 68 -16.15 -24.99 12.06
CA ARG A 68 -15.65 -24.09 13.09
C ARG A 68 -15.90 -22.64 12.61
N SER A 69 -17.12 -22.17 12.85
CA SER A 69 -17.40 -20.75 13.08
C SER A 69 -16.53 -20.24 14.21
#